data_AF-A0A8T1W3U0-F1
#
_entry.id   AF-A0A8T1W3U0-F1
#
_cell.length_a   1.000
_cell.length_b   1.000
_cell.length_c   1.000
_cell.angle_alpha   90.00
_cell.angle_beta   90.00
_cell.angle_gamma   90.00
#
_symmetry.space_group_name_H-M   'P 1'
#
loop_
_entity.id
_entity.type
_entity.pdbx_description
1 polymer ?
#
loop_
_entity_poly.entity_id
_entity_poly.type
_entity_poly.pdbx_seq_one_letter_code
_entity_poly.pdbx_strand_id
1 'polypeptide(L)'
;MKLGIAGLTSTLCKEGAKRNIMANVVAPLAKSQMTENLLEKNLNDKLTPESVAAFVACLCYESCDRTGNVYEVGGGWVAQARWQRSRGVVLPKEELTLANIAAQIDNIEVHVALAFWTV
;
A
#
# COMPACT_ATOMS: atom_id res chain seq x y z
N MET A 1 14.87 -3.57 0.09
CA MET A 1 14.51 -4.84 -0.59
C MET A 1 13.00 -5.10 -0.62
N LYS A 2 12.26 -5.01 0.49
CA LYS A 2 10.82 -5.37 0.55
C LYS A 2 9.90 -4.56 -0.41
N LEU A 3 10.08 -3.25 -0.54
CA LEU A 3 9.28 -2.43 -1.46
C LEU A 3 9.50 -2.78 -2.95
N GLY A 4 10.65 -3.37 -3.30
CA GLY A 4 10.91 -3.85 -4.66
C GLY A 4 9.93 -4.96 -5.09
N ILE A 5 9.41 -5.74 -4.14
CA ILE A 5 8.36 -6.75 -4.39
C ILE A 5 7.07 -6.07 -4.84
N ALA A 6 6.68 -4.93 -4.24
CA ALA A 6 5.50 -4.17 -4.69
C ALA A 6 5.66 -3.63 -6.12
N GLY A 7 6.85 -3.19 -6.50
CA GLY A 7 7.17 -2.80 -7.88
C GLY A 7 7.02 -3.98 -8.85
N LEU A 8 7.62 -5.13 -8.52
CA LEU A 8 7.53 -6.35 -9.33
C LEU A 8 6.07 -6.84 -9.47
N THR A 9 5.32 -6.87 -8.38
CA THR A 9 3.90 -7.26 -8.36
C THR A 9 3.04 -6.34 -9.24
N SER A 10 3.36 -5.04 -9.29
CA SER A 10 2.66 -4.07 -10.15
C SER A 10 2.82 -4.35 -11.65
N THR A 11 3.93 -4.98 -12.05
CA THR A 11 4.14 -5.44 -13.43
C THR A 11 3.44 -6.78 -13.66
N LEU A 12 3.65 -7.74 -12.75
CA LEU A 12 3.04 -9.07 -12.81
C LEU A 12 1.52 -9.01 -12.90
N CYS A 13 0.85 -8.13 -12.15
CA CYS A 13 -0.61 -8.03 -12.19
C CYS A 13 -1.13 -7.60 -13.58
N LYS A 14 -0.38 -6.76 -14.31
CA LYS A 14 -0.75 -6.28 -15.65
C LYS A 14 -0.45 -7.32 -16.73
N GLU A 15 0.72 -7.93 -16.67
CA GLU A 15 1.13 -8.95 -17.65
C GLU A 15 0.37 -10.28 -17.46
N GLY A 16 0.00 -10.59 -16.22
CA GLY A 16 -0.77 -11.76 -15.83
C GLY A 16 -2.26 -11.69 -16.14
N ALA A 17 -2.81 -10.48 -16.29
CA ALA A 17 -4.26 -10.26 -16.46
C ALA A 17 -4.87 -11.08 -17.62
N LYS A 18 -4.18 -11.17 -18.77
CA LYS A 18 -4.66 -11.95 -19.94
C LYS A 18 -4.68 -13.46 -19.72
N ARG A 19 -3.99 -13.95 -18.68
CA ARG A 19 -3.83 -15.37 -18.35
C ARG A 19 -4.53 -15.73 -17.03
N ASN A 20 -5.36 -14.83 -16.51
CA ASN A 20 -5.99 -14.98 -15.20
C ASN A 20 -4.97 -15.21 -14.07
N ILE A 21 -3.78 -14.58 -14.17
CA ILE A 21 -2.76 -14.61 -13.13
C ILE A 21 -2.87 -13.32 -12.33
N MET A 22 -3.20 -13.46 -11.06
CA MET A 22 -3.42 -12.37 -10.12
C MET A 22 -2.27 -12.29 -9.14
N ALA A 23 -1.84 -11.08 -8.80
CA ALA A 23 -0.69 -10.88 -7.93
C ALA A 23 -0.97 -9.70 -6.99
N ASN A 24 -0.79 -9.92 -5.70
CA ASN A 24 -0.95 -8.90 -4.64
C ASN A 24 0.25 -8.94 -3.71
N VAL A 25 0.43 -7.89 -2.92
CA VAL A 25 1.45 -7.82 -1.87
C VAL A 25 0.78 -7.76 -0.51
N VAL A 26 1.32 -8.52 0.44
CA VAL A 26 0.93 -8.47 1.84
C VAL A 26 2.15 -8.06 2.66
N ALA A 27 1.97 -7.05 3.50
CA ALA A 27 2.89 -6.64 4.56
C ALA A 27 2.34 -7.18 5.89
N PRO A 28 2.77 -8.38 6.32
CA PRO A 28 2.21 -9.02 7.49
C PRO A 28 2.85 -8.51 8.79
N LEU A 29 2.00 -8.36 9.81
CA LEU A 29 2.38 -8.19 11.20
C LEU A 29 1.93 -9.44 11.96
N ALA A 30 2.89 -10.30 12.27
CA ALA A 30 2.69 -11.54 13.02
C ALA A 30 3.84 -11.78 14.00
N LYS A 31 3.54 -12.45 15.11
CA LYS A 31 4.53 -12.97 16.05
C LYS A 31 5.28 -14.12 15.38
N SER A 32 6.60 -14.00 15.37
CA SER A 32 7.52 -14.98 14.80
C SER A 32 8.82 -14.96 15.59
N GLN A 33 9.71 -15.92 15.37
CA GLN A 33 11.06 -15.89 15.95
C GLN A 33 11.80 -14.58 15.63
N MET A 34 11.53 -13.96 14.47
CA MET A 34 12.15 -12.69 14.08
C MET A 34 11.59 -11.46 14.82
N THR A 35 10.36 -11.52 15.33
CA THR A 35 9.64 -10.37 15.91
C THR A 35 9.42 -10.49 17.42
N GLU A 36 9.75 -11.63 18.02
CA GLU A 36 9.47 -11.97 19.43
C GLU A 36 10.06 -10.96 20.44
N ASN A 37 11.28 -10.48 20.18
CA ASN A 37 11.99 -9.55 21.08
C ASN A 37 11.79 -8.07 20.72
N LEU A 38 11.03 -7.76 19.65
CA LEU A 38 10.86 -6.39 19.16
C LEU A 38 9.60 -5.71 19.68
N LEU A 39 8.59 -6.49 20.06
CA LEU A 39 7.27 -6.00 20.43
C LEU A 39 6.96 -6.33 21.89
N GLU A 40 6.16 -5.48 22.53
CA GLU A 40 5.64 -5.74 23.87
C GLU A 40 4.81 -7.04 23.89
N LYS A 41 4.91 -7.80 24.99
CA LYS A 41 4.24 -9.11 25.12
C LYS A 41 2.73 -9.05 24.82
N ASN A 42 2.05 -8.00 25.31
CA ASN A 42 0.61 -7.82 25.11
C ASN A 42 0.19 -7.63 23.65
N LEU A 43 1.07 -7.07 22.81
CA LEU A 43 0.83 -6.92 21.37
C LEU A 43 1.14 -8.22 20.63
N ASN A 44 2.21 -8.90 21.01
CA ASN A 44 2.63 -10.17 20.41
C ASN A 44 1.53 -11.24 20.48
N ASP A 45 0.78 -11.32 21.57
CA ASP A 45 -0.27 -12.34 21.73
C ASP A 45 -1.49 -12.10 20.83
N LYS A 46 -1.69 -10.87 20.34
CA LYS A 46 -2.74 -10.54 19.36
C LYS A 46 -2.30 -10.77 17.92
N LEU A 47 -1.00 -10.69 17.63
CA LEU A 47 -0.45 -10.81 16.28
C LEU A 47 -0.28 -12.27 15.87
N THR A 48 -1.39 -13.00 15.76
CA THR A 48 -1.35 -14.43 15.43
C THR A 48 -1.12 -14.65 13.92
N PRO A 49 -0.25 -15.60 13.52
CA PRO A 49 -0.04 -15.94 12.10
C PRO A 49 -1.32 -16.38 11.37
N GLU A 50 -2.28 -16.97 12.08
CA GLU A 50 -3.55 -17.45 11.55
C GLU A 50 -4.39 -16.31 10.95
N SER A 51 -4.34 -15.12 11.56
CA SER A 51 -5.04 -13.94 11.05
C SER A 51 -4.52 -13.50 9.67
N VAL A 52 -3.20 -13.59 9.48
CA VAL A 52 -2.55 -13.30 8.20
C VAL A 52 -2.86 -14.40 7.19
N ALA A 53 -2.79 -15.67 7.60
CA ALA A 53 -3.03 -16.81 6.73
C ALA A 53 -4.45 -16.80 6.14
N ALA A 54 -5.47 -16.48 6.94
CA ALA A 54 -6.85 -16.37 6.46
C ALA A 54 -7.00 -15.32 5.35
N PHE A 55 -6.35 -14.16 5.50
CA PHE A 55 -6.38 -13.12 4.49
C PHE A 55 -5.63 -13.51 3.21
N VAL A 56 -4.45 -14.13 3.34
CA VAL A 56 -3.70 -14.65 2.18
C VAL A 56 -4.52 -15.71 1.44
N ALA A 57 -5.20 -16.61 2.15
CA ALA A 57 -6.08 -17.61 1.55
C ALA A 57 -7.23 -16.95 0.76
N CYS A 58 -7.82 -15.86 1.28
CA CYS A 58 -8.81 -15.08 0.54
C CYS A 58 -8.26 -14.49 -0.76
N LEU A 59 -7.01 -14.01 -0.78
CA LEU A 59 -6.37 -13.49 -2.00
C LEU A 59 -6.06 -14.57 -3.03
N CYS A 60 -5.89 -15.83 -2.60
CA CYS A 60 -5.63 -16.97 -3.47
C CYS A 60 -6.91 -17.76 -3.85
N TYR A 61 -8.07 -17.33 -3.38
CA TYR A 61 -9.34 -17.98 -3.67
C TYR A 61 -9.74 -17.75 -5.14
N GLU A 62 -10.32 -18.76 -5.79
CA GLU A 62 -10.63 -18.73 -7.23
C GLU A 62 -11.57 -17.57 -7.62
N SER A 63 -12.50 -17.20 -6.74
CA SER A 63 -13.43 -16.09 -6.99
C SER A 63 -12.90 -14.71 -6.58
N CYS A 64 -11.66 -14.62 -6.10
CA CYS A 64 -11.07 -13.35 -5.74
C CYS A 64 -10.72 -12.57 -7.01
N ASP A 65 -11.17 -11.32 -7.12
CA ASP A 65 -10.96 -10.44 -8.28
C ASP A 65 -9.89 -9.36 -8.01
N ARG A 66 -9.25 -9.40 -6.83
CA ARG A 66 -8.26 -8.40 -6.39
C ARG A 66 -6.89 -8.69 -6.98
N THR A 67 -6.28 -7.69 -7.62
CA THR A 67 -4.92 -7.78 -8.18
C THR A 67 -4.22 -6.42 -8.11
N GLY A 68 -2.89 -6.41 -8.01
CA GLY A 68 -2.06 -5.21 -7.99
C GLY A 68 -2.11 -4.41 -6.68
N ASN A 69 -2.75 -4.94 -5.63
CA ASN A 69 -2.94 -4.23 -4.37
C ASN A 69 -1.84 -4.56 -3.36
N VAL A 70 -1.60 -3.61 -2.46
CA VAL A 70 -0.73 -3.77 -1.29
C VAL A 70 -1.61 -3.73 -0.04
N TYR A 71 -1.49 -4.73 0.82
CA TYR A 71 -2.26 -4.83 2.05
C TYR A 71 -1.37 -4.93 3.27
N GLU A 72 -1.78 -4.29 4.36
CA GLU A 72 -1.23 -4.49 5.69
C GLU A 72 -2.20 -5.35 6.49
N VAL A 73 -1.67 -6.35 7.20
CA VAL A 73 -2.49 -7.33 7.91
C VAL A 73 -1.84 -7.71 9.22
N GLY A 74 -2.60 -7.67 10.31
CA GLY A 74 -2.16 -8.22 11.59
C GLY A 74 -3.16 -7.95 12.71
N GLY A 75 -3.22 -8.85 13.69
CA GLY A 75 -4.06 -8.64 14.89
C GLY A 75 -5.55 -8.55 14.59
N GLY A 76 -6.02 -9.19 13.50
CA GLY A 76 -7.42 -9.09 13.05
C GLY A 76 -7.75 -7.80 12.29
N TRP A 77 -6.76 -6.94 12.03
CA TRP A 77 -6.91 -5.74 11.21
C TRP A 77 -6.34 -5.95 9.81
N VAL A 78 -7.00 -5.35 8.82
CA VAL A 78 -6.60 -5.37 7.40
C VAL A 78 -6.81 -3.97 6.82
N ALA A 79 -5.83 -3.45 6.11
CA ALA A 79 -6.00 -2.24 5.30
C ALA A 79 -5.28 -2.34 3.96
N GLN A 80 -5.80 -1.63 2.96
CA GLN A 80 -5.13 -1.45 1.68
C GLN A 80 -4.26 -0.19 1.72
N ALA A 81 -2.97 -0.34 1.44
CA ALA A 81 -2.09 0.76 1.15
C ALA A 81 -2.24 1.17 -0.32
N ARG A 82 -2.51 2.45 -0.57
CA ARG A 82 -2.66 3.01 -1.92
C ARG A 82 -1.90 4.32 -2.06
N TRP A 83 -1.46 4.61 -3.28
CA TRP A 83 -0.85 5.88 -3.59
C TRP A 83 -1.88 7.01 -3.52
N GLN A 84 -1.51 8.08 -2.83
CA GLN A 84 -2.19 9.36 -2.91
C GLN A 84 -1.25 10.35 -3.58
N ARG A 85 -1.77 11.14 -4.51
CA ARG A 85 -1.07 12.29 -5.11
C ARG A 85 -1.69 13.57 -4.56
N SER A 86 -0.88 14.57 -4.24
CA SER A 86 -1.35 15.93 -3.97
C SER A 86 -2.02 16.54 -5.22
N ARG A 87 -2.70 17.68 -5.05
CA ARG A 87 -3.26 18.42 -6.20
C ARG A 87 -2.16 18.94 -7.12
N GLY A 88 -1.04 19.34 -6.54
CA GLY A 88 0.04 20.04 -7.23
C GLY A 88 -0.34 21.47 -7.64
N VAL A 89 0.60 22.13 -8.30
CA VAL A 89 0.46 23.47 -8.86
C VAL A 89 0.80 23.45 -10.35
N VAL A 90 0.21 24.36 -11.12
CA VAL A 90 0.56 24.58 -12.52
C VAL A 90 1.26 25.92 -12.60
N LEU A 91 2.50 25.93 -13.09
CA LEU A 91 3.27 27.15 -13.33
C LEU A 91 3.41 27.38 -14.84
N PRO A 92 3.09 28.57 -15.36
CA PRO A 92 3.42 28.97 -16.72
C PRO A 92 4.94 28.85 -16.99
N LYS A 93 5.33 28.73 -18.25
CA LYS A 93 6.74 28.51 -18.63
C LYS A 93 7.65 29.64 -18.13
N GLU A 94 7.16 30.87 -18.17
CA GLU A 94 7.84 32.09 -17.74
C GLU A 94 8.06 32.11 -16.23
N GLU A 95 7.18 31.43 -15.48
CA GLU A 95 7.22 31.35 -14.02
C GLU A 95 7.86 30.06 -13.51
N LEU A 96 8.22 29.11 -14.38
CA LEU A 96 8.88 27.85 -14.03
C LEU A 96 10.37 28.08 -13.73
N THR A 97 10.63 28.84 -12.69
CA THR A 97 11.97 29.10 -12.16
C THR A 97 12.18 28.36 -10.85
N LEU A 98 13.44 28.08 -10.50
CA LEU A 98 13.80 27.45 -9.23
C LEU A 98 13.18 28.19 -8.03
N ALA A 99 13.23 29.53 -8.05
CA ALA A 99 12.71 30.38 -6.98
C ALA A 99 11.19 30.24 -6.82
N ASN A 100 10.45 30.23 -7.93
CA ASN A 100 9.00 30.11 -7.91
C ASN A 100 8.53 28.70 -7.52
N ILE A 101 9.25 27.65 -7.94
CA ILE A 101 8.98 26.28 -7.49
C ILE A 101 9.20 26.17 -5.97
N ALA A 102 10.32 26.70 -5.47
CA ALA A 102 10.61 26.69 -4.04
C ALA A 102 9.56 27.46 -3.23
N ALA A 103 9.08 28.60 -3.73
CA ALA A 103 8.03 29.39 -3.09
C ALA A 103 6.66 28.67 -3.07
N GLN A 104 6.45 27.69 -3.95
CA GLN A 104 5.20 26.94 -4.07
C GLN A 104 5.30 25.53 -3.47
N ILE A 105 6.41 25.17 -2.82
CA ILE A 105 6.65 23.80 -2.33
C ILE A 105 5.55 23.34 -1.36
N ASP A 106 5.13 24.22 -0.46
CA ASP A 106 4.04 23.93 0.48
C ASP A 106 2.74 23.60 -0.27
N ASN A 107 2.40 24.37 -1.31
CA ASN A 107 1.21 24.15 -2.13
C ASN A 107 1.31 22.87 -3.00
N ILE A 108 2.52 22.44 -3.36
CA ILE A 108 2.78 21.16 -4.04
C ILE A 108 2.52 19.99 -3.09
N GLU A 109 2.86 20.14 -1.82
CA GLU A 109 2.77 19.08 -0.80
C GLU A 109 1.40 18.97 -0.14
N VAL A 110 0.52 19.97 -0.29
CA VAL A 110 -0.83 19.97 0.30
C VAL A 110 -1.56 18.63 0.09
N HIS A 111 -1.82 17.95 1.20
CA HIS A 111 -2.62 16.74 1.23
C HIS A 111 -4.09 17.10 1.07
N VAL A 112 -4.72 16.57 0.02
CA VAL A 112 -6.17 16.65 -0.14
C VAL A 112 -6.80 15.72 0.90
N ALA A 113 -7.60 16.26 1.83
CA ALA A 113 -8.43 15.46 2.71
C ALA A 113 -9.44 14.68 1.87
N LEU A 114 -9.49 13.36 2.06
CA LEU A 114 -10.37 12.45 1.35
C LEU A 114 -11.84 12.72 1.73
N ALA A 115 -12.49 13.66 1.06
CA ALA A 115 -13.93 13.95 1.22
C ALA A 115 -14.68 14.13 -0.12
N PHE A 116 -14.19 13.53 -1.23
CA PHE A 116 -14.77 13.77 -2.56
C PHE A 116 -14.93 12.54 -3.46
N TRP A 117 -15.21 11.35 -2.91
CA TRP A 117 -15.58 10.16 -3.72
C TRP A 117 -16.60 9.24 -3.01
N THR A 118 -17.74 9.80 -2.60
CA THR A 118 -19.01 9.06 -2.58
C THR A 118 -19.90 9.63 -3.67
N VAL A 119 -19.74 9.08 -4.88
CA VAL A 119 -20.78 8.94 -5.90
C VAL A 119 -20.80 7.49 -6.31
#